data_AF-A0A3S8W4Q0-F1
#
_entry.id   AF-A0A3S8W4Q0-F1
#
_cell.length_a   1.000
_cell.length_b   1.000
_cell.length_c   1.000
_cell.angle_alpha   90.00
_cell.angle_beta   90.00
_cell.angle_gamma   90.00
#
_symmetry.space_group_name_H-M   'P 1'
#
loop_
_entity.id
_entity.type
_entity.pdbx_description
1 polymer ?
#
loop_
_entity_poly.entity_id
_entity_poly.type
_entity_poly.pdbx_seq_one_letter_code
_entity_poly.pdbx_strand_id
1 'polypeptide(L)'
;MADDVTPDEEMAKRFEKYRRHLKAEREMRPGIMADALEMLRRGAGTQALADWTGKTDETFRTLARKHGIEPPPEYKSRSEKAKRRAAGEGV
;
A
#
# COMPACT_ATOMS: atom_id res chain seq x y z
N MET A 1 -30.75 -8.69 13.60
CA MET A 1 -31.00 -7.50 14.45
C MET A 1 -30.69 -6.30 13.59
N ALA A 2 -31.70 -5.58 13.12
CA ALA A 2 -31.48 -4.27 12.52
C ALA A 2 -31.13 -3.35 13.69
N ASP A 3 -29.92 -2.83 13.72
CA ASP A 3 -29.48 -1.87 14.72
C ASP A 3 -30.36 -0.63 14.52
N ASP A 4 -31.34 -0.39 15.39
CA ASP A 4 -32.29 0.75 15.35
C ASP A 4 -31.59 2.08 15.70
N VAL A 5 -30.26 2.13 15.51
CA VAL A 5 -29.44 3.31 15.71
C VAL A 5 -29.53 4.13 14.43
N THR A 6 -30.46 5.07 14.44
CA THR A 6 -30.53 6.08 13.38
C THR A 6 -29.40 7.10 13.63
N PRO A 7 -28.43 7.25 12.72
CA PRO A 7 -27.37 8.24 12.92
C PRO A 7 -27.97 9.64 12.92
N ASP A 8 -27.54 10.47 13.87
CA ASP A 8 -27.87 11.89 13.89
C ASP A 8 -27.47 12.58 12.56
N GLU A 9 -28.13 13.67 12.19
CA GLU A 9 -27.90 14.37 10.91
C GLU A 9 -26.43 14.69 10.64
N GLU A 10 -25.66 15.06 11.67
CA GLU A 10 -24.22 15.31 11.52
C GLU A 10 -23.46 14.01 11.19
N MET A 11 -23.82 12.90 11.82
CA MET A 11 -23.19 11.60 11.62
C MET A 11 -23.56 11.04 10.23
N ALA A 12 -24.81 11.19 9.81
CA ALA A 12 -25.26 10.81 8.48
C ALA A 12 -24.49 11.57 7.37
N LYS A 13 -24.27 12.89 7.53
CA LYS A 13 -23.47 13.69 6.59
C LYS A 13 -22.01 13.23 6.54
N ARG A 14 -21.41 12.91 7.70
CA ARG A 14 -20.02 12.37 7.76
C ARG A 14 -19.92 11.02 7.06
N PHE A 15 -20.88 10.13 7.29
CA PHE A 15 -20.93 8.81 6.64
C PHE A 15 -21.15 8.92 5.14
N GLU A 16 -22.00 9.83 4.69
CA GLU A 16 -22.19 10.05 3.26
C GLU A 16 -20.90 10.56 2.61
N LYS A 17 -20.23 11.54 3.22
CA LYS A 17 -18.93 12.05 2.74
C LYS A 17 -17.91 10.91 2.66
N TYR A 18 -17.79 10.11 3.71
CA TYR A 18 -16.88 8.96 3.74
C TYR A 18 -17.22 7.92 2.66
N ARG A 19 -18.52 7.62 2.46
CA ARG A 19 -18.99 6.69 1.42
C ARG A 19 -18.61 7.17 0.01
N ARG A 20 -18.70 8.48 -0.26
CA ARG A 20 -18.27 9.06 -1.55
C ARG A 20 -16.77 8.89 -1.78
N HIS A 21 -15.94 9.13 -0.76
CA HIS A 21 -14.49 8.89 -0.85
C HIS A 21 -14.16 7.42 -1.08
N LEU A 22 -14.84 6.50 -0.38
CA LEU A 22 -14.66 5.06 -0.62
C LEU A 22 -15.06 4.64 -2.02
N LYS A 23 -16.14 5.22 -2.59
CA LYS A 23 -16.54 4.95 -3.96
C LYS A 23 -15.44 5.36 -4.94
N ALA A 24 -14.93 6.59 -4.80
CA ALA A 24 -13.83 7.08 -5.62
C ALA A 24 -12.56 6.22 -5.47
N GLU A 25 -12.22 5.79 -4.25
CA GLU A 25 -11.09 4.87 -4.03
C GLU A 25 -11.33 3.54 -4.77
N ARG A 26 -12.53 2.95 -4.68
CA ARG A 26 -12.85 1.68 -5.35
C ARG A 26 -12.74 1.78 -6.86
N GLU A 27 -13.08 2.93 -7.44
CA GLU A 27 -12.96 3.18 -8.88
C GLU A 27 -11.50 3.31 -9.32
N MET A 28 -10.65 3.98 -8.52
CA MET A 28 -9.23 4.17 -8.85
C MET A 28 -8.34 2.97 -8.52
N ARG A 29 -8.73 2.18 -7.50
CA ARG A 29 -7.97 1.04 -6.98
C ARG A 29 -7.50 0.05 -8.06
N PRO A 30 -8.30 -0.41 -9.03
CA PRO A 30 -7.82 -1.35 -10.04
C PRO A 30 -6.67 -0.78 -10.88
N GLY A 31 -6.73 0.51 -11.26
CA GLY A 31 -5.65 1.19 -11.98
C GLY A 31 -4.38 1.28 -11.14
N ILE A 32 -4.50 1.78 -9.90
CA ILE A 32 -3.37 1.90 -8.97
C ILE A 32 -2.70 0.54 -8.71
N MET A 33 -3.47 -0.55 -8.60
CA MET A 33 -2.91 -1.89 -8.41
C MET A 33 -2.23 -2.43 -9.67
N ALA A 34 -2.71 -2.07 -10.86
CA ALA A 34 -2.04 -2.41 -12.11
C ALA A 34 -0.69 -1.67 -12.24
N ASP A 35 -0.67 -0.36 -11.97
CA ASP A 35 0.56 0.44 -11.96
C ASP A 35 1.55 -0.06 -10.91
N ALA A 36 1.07 -0.40 -9.71
CA ALA A 36 1.90 -0.95 -8.66
C ALA A 36 2.50 -2.31 -9.06
N LEU A 37 1.76 -3.15 -9.78
CA LEU A 37 2.27 -4.41 -10.30
C LEU A 37 3.39 -4.19 -11.33
N GLU A 38 3.23 -3.23 -12.23
CA GLU A 38 4.27 -2.87 -13.19
C GLU A 38 5.52 -2.35 -12.48
N MET A 39 5.35 -1.51 -11.46
CA MET A 39 6.45 -1.02 -10.65
C MET A 39 7.16 -2.14 -9.89
N LEU A 40 6.42 -3.12 -9.35
CA LEU A 40 7.00 -4.32 -8.75
C LEU A 40 7.84 -5.12 -9.75
N ARG A 41 7.35 -5.30 -10.99
CA ARG A 41 8.10 -5.97 -12.07
C ARG A 41 9.38 -5.21 -12.45
N ARG A 42 9.37 -3.88 -12.32
CA ARG A 42 10.53 -3.02 -12.53
C ARG A 42 11.50 -2.99 -11.33
N GLY A 43 11.20 -3.72 -10.26
CA GLY A 43 12.04 -3.81 -9.06
C GLY A 43 11.74 -2.77 -7.98
N ALA A 44 10.59 -2.09 -8.03
CA ALA A 44 10.21 -1.17 -6.97
C ALA A 44 9.97 -1.91 -5.64
N GLY A 45 10.39 -1.30 -4.53
CA GLY A 45 10.16 -1.84 -3.20
C GLY A 45 8.70 -1.71 -2.76
N THR A 46 8.18 -2.73 -2.06
CA THR A 46 6.80 -2.72 -1.52
C THR A 46 6.56 -1.59 -0.52
N GLN A 47 7.60 -1.16 0.21
CA GLN A 47 7.52 -0.05 1.14
C GLN A 47 7.36 1.31 0.44
N ALA A 48 7.99 1.50 -0.72
CA ALA A 48 7.84 2.72 -1.52
C ALA A 48 6.43 2.80 -2.11
N LEU A 49 5.91 1.67 -2.58
CA LEU A 49 4.52 1.57 -3.05
C LEU A 49 3.50 1.85 -1.93
N ALA A 50 3.77 1.38 -0.72
CA ALA A 50 2.97 1.71 0.47
C ALA A 50 2.92 3.22 0.74
N ASP A 51 4.09 3.87 0.71
CA ASP A 51 4.22 5.31 0.93
C ASP A 51 3.46 6.13 -0.13
N TRP A 52 3.57 5.77 -1.41
CA TRP A 52 2.92 6.49 -2.50
C TRP A 52 1.41 6.30 -2.58
N THR A 53 0.92 5.11 -2.22
CA THR A 53 -0.51 4.76 -2.37
C THR A 53 -1.31 4.88 -1.08
N GLY A 54 -0.64 5.10 0.05
CA GLY A 54 -1.25 5.08 1.38
C GLY A 54 -1.76 3.70 1.81
N LYS A 55 -1.42 2.63 1.08
CA LYS A 55 -1.78 1.24 1.45
C LYS A 55 -0.66 0.60 2.26
N THR A 56 -0.96 -0.54 2.88
CA THR A 56 0.04 -1.31 3.65
C THR A 56 1.03 -2.01 2.72
N ASP A 57 2.28 -2.16 3.17
CA ASP A 57 3.30 -2.90 2.43
C ASP A 57 2.89 -4.37 2.19
N GLU A 58 2.13 -4.95 3.12
CA GLU A 58 1.58 -6.30 3.01
C GLU A 58 0.63 -6.48 1.82
N THR A 59 -0.09 -5.42 1.44
CA THR A 59 -0.92 -5.43 0.23
C THR A 59 -0.06 -5.69 -1.01
N PHE A 60 1.09 -5.01 -1.10
CA PHE A 60 2.02 -5.15 -2.23
C PHE A 60 2.85 -6.42 -2.16
N ARG A 61 3.22 -6.90 -0.96
CA ARG A 61 3.84 -8.22 -0.78
C ARG A 61 2.93 -9.34 -1.26
N THR A 62 1.64 -9.26 -0.93
CA THR A 62 0.64 -10.24 -1.39
C THR A 62 0.46 -10.17 -2.90
N LEU A 63 0.42 -8.96 -3.47
CA LEU A 63 0.36 -8.74 -4.92
C LEU A 63 1.58 -9.35 -5.63
N ALA A 64 2.78 -9.08 -5.14
CA ALA A 64 4.02 -9.65 -5.68
C ALA A 64 4.01 -11.18 -5.64
N ARG A 65 3.66 -11.77 -4.49
CA ARG A 65 3.54 -13.23 -4.32
C ARG A 65 2.54 -13.86 -5.29
N LYS A 66 1.35 -13.25 -5.43
CA LYS A 66 0.30 -13.76 -6.33
C LYS A 66 0.74 -13.78 -7.79
N HIS A 67 1.62 -12.85 -8.18
CA HIS A 67 2.14 -12.73 -9.53
C HIS A 67 3.53 -13.33 -9.72
N GLY A 68 4.06 -14.05 -8.71
CA GLY A 68 5.38 -14.69 -8.77
C GLY A 68 6.55 -13.70 -8.90
N ILE A 69 6.36 -12.44 -8.49
CA ILE A 69 7.41 -11.43 -8.52
C ILE A 69 8.24 -11.58 -7.25
N GLU A 70 9.50 -11.95 -7.42
CA GLU A 70 10.45 -11.97 -6.32
C GLU A 70 10.67 -10.55 -5.80
N PRO A 71 10.68 -10.34 -4.47
CA PRO A 71 10.96 -9.03 -3.91
C PRO A 71 12.34 -8.57 -4.38
N PRO A 72 12.51 -7.28 -4.75
CA PRO A 72 13.79 -6.79 -5.24
C PRO A 72 14.90 -7.07 -4.22
N PRO A 73 16.12 -7.36 -4.67
CA PRO A 73 17.24 -7.70 -3.79
C PRO A 73 17.63 -6.57 -2.82
N GLU A 74 17.16 -5.34 -3.05
CA GLU A 74 17.27 -4.23 -2.10
C GLU A 74 16.43 -4.43 -0.82
N TYR A 75 15.53 -5.42 -0.82
CA TYR A 75 14.91 -5.98 0.38
C TYR A 75 15.82 -6.94 1.15
N LYS A 76 17.11 -7.02 0.79
CA LYS A 76 18.13 -7.32 1.80
C LYS A 76 18.11 -6.16 2.79
N SER A 77 17.23 -6.34 3.77
CA SER A 77 17.00 -5.66 5.04
C SER A 77 17.68 -4.30 5.26
N ARG A 78 16.99 -3.39 5.95
CA ARG A 78 17.68 -2.27 6.66
C ARG A 78 18.93 -2.75 7.42
N SER A 79 18.97 -4.03 7.84
CA SER A 79 20.15 -4.69 8.41
C SER A 79 21.36 -4.81 7.46
N GLU A 80 21.20 -4.98 6.15
CA GLU A 80 22.32 -4.92 5.20
C GLU A 80 22.73 -3.49 4.90
N LYS A 81 21.79 -2.54 4.78
CA LYS A 81 22.13 -1.11 4.60
C LYS A 81 22.80 -0.53 5.85
N ALA A 82 22.41 -0.98 7.04
CA ALA A 82 23.07 -0.69 8.31
C ALA A 82 24.40 -1.42 8.44
N LYS A 83 24.52 -2.69 8.02
CA LYS A 83 25.82 -3.39 7.95
C LYS A 83 26.79 -2.74 6.96
N ARG A 84 26.34 -2.25 5.79
CA ARG A 84 27.19 -1.54 4.82
C ARG A 84 27.64 -0.17 5.32
N ARG A 85 26.78 0.56 6.06
CA ARG A 85 27.20 1.78 6.78
C ARG A 85 28.14 1.49 7.95
N ALA A 86 27.92 0.39 8.68
CA ALA A 86 28.81 -0.04 9.78
C ALA A 86 30.13 -0.65 9.29
N ALA A 87 30.15 -1.20 8.06
CA ALA A 87 31.33 -1.77 7.42
C ALA A 87 32.19 -0.75 6.66
N GLY A 88 31.87 0.55 6.73
CA GLY A 88 32.76 1.62 6.26
C GLY A 88 32.97 1.70 4.75
N GLU A 89 32.06 1.18 3.92
CA GLU A 89 32.13 1.33 2.46
C GLU A 89 31.16 2.42 2.01
N GLY A 90 31.50 3.65 2.39
CA GLY A 90 30.94 4.90 1.88
C GLY A 90 32.10 5.89 1.83
N VAL A 91 32.39 6.38 0.63
CA VAL A 91 33.47 7.31 0.27
C VAL A 91 33.81 8.36 1.34
#